data_AF-A0AA40C4Z7-F1
#
_entry.id   AF-A0AA40C4Z7-F1
#
_cell.length_a   1.000
_cell.length_b   1.000
_cell.length_c   1.000
_cell.angle_alpha   90.00
_cell.angle_beta   90.00
_cell.angle_gamma   90.00
#
_symmetry.space_group_name_H-M   'P 1'
#
loop_
_entity.id
_entity.type
_entity.pdbx_description
1 polymer ?
#
loop_
_entity_poly.entity_id
_entity_poly.type
_entity_poly.pdbx_seq_one_letter_code
_entity_poly.pdbx_strand_id
1 'polypeptide(L)'
;MSRLLLKRVPRLAVLRTLPAHNARGFASSPISRFAWEDPLASKDLLTEEELSISETAERYCQEQLLPRVLEAYRDEHYDPRILQEMGDMGLLGATINGYGCAGVSSVAGGLITRAVERVDSGYRSAMSVQSSLVMGGIDDFGSAELKERYLPEMAKGTLIGAFGLTEPNHGSDPGSMETVARPHPQKAGYYLLSGSKTWITNSPIADVLLVWAKLQETGKIRGFLVDRKQCPAGTLETPAIKNKNGLRASITGMIHLADCPIPKENMFPEVEGLKGPFTCLNSARYGIAFGTMGALEDCINRARTYALERKQFKSNPIAKYQLVQKKLADAVTDAAYGTLAAIQVGRLKDAGKATPEMISMIKRQNCDRALHNSRVLQEIFGGNAVSDEYGIGRHVANLYVTQTYEGQSDIHSLILGRAITGLQADPPSSCSAGPVGEDLFHWQATIMGPSDSPYSGGVFFLAIHFPTDYPFKPPKVNFTTRIYHPNINSNGSICLDILRDQWSPALTISKVLLSICSMLTDPNPDDPLVPEIAHVYKTDRARYEATAREWTRKYAI
;
A
#
# COMPACT_ATOMS: atom_id res chain seq x y z
N MET A 1 -42.64 78.98 13.53
CA MET A 1 -42.92 80.34 13.03
C MET A 1 -41.68 80.91 12.36
N SER A 2 -41.81 81.34 11.10
CA SER A 2 -41.05 82.40 10.39
C SER A 2 -39.52 82.27 10.25
N ARG A 3 -39.03 81.96 9.03
CA ARG A 3 -38.58 82.87 7.94
C ARG A 3 -37.09 83.27 8.08
N LEU A 4 -36.19 82.74 7.24
CA LEU A 4 -35.77 83.24 5.91
C LEU A 4 -35.07 84.60 5.93
N LEU A 5 -33.84 84.66 5.39
CA LEU A 5 -33.35 85.79 4.58
C LEU A 5 -32.11 85.41 3.74
N LEU A 6 -32.31 85.45 2.41
CA LEU A 6 -31.31 85.40 1.34
C LEU A 6 -30.50 86.71 1.22
N LYS A 7 -29.28 86.64 0.68
CA LYS A 7 -28.67 87.63 -0.27
C LYS A 7 -27.68 86.90 -1.21
N ARG A 8 -27.97 86.70 -2.51
CA ARG A 8 -27.72 87.52 -3.74
C ARG A 8 -26.35 87.28 -4.46
N VAL A 9 -26.33 86.34 -5.43
CA VAL A 9 -25.97 86.35 -6.90
C VAL A 9 -25.30 87.65 -7.47
N PRO A 10 -24.37 87.73 -8.49
CA PRO A 10 -24.35 87.02 -9.81
C PRO A 10 -23.02 86.72 -10.61
N ARG A 11 -23.19 85.81 -11.61
CA ARG A 11 -22.68 85.72 -13.03
C ARG A 11 -21.18 85.71 -13.40
N LEU A 12 -20.75 84.70 -14.19
CA LEU A 12 -20.60 84.66 -15.68
C LEU A 12 -19.95 83.29 -16.05
N ALA A 13 -20.58 82.41 -16.84
CA ALA A 13 -20.55 82.30 -18.32
C ALA A 13 -19.70 81.09 -18.83
N VAL A 14 -20.44 80.13 -19.43
CA VAL A 14 -20.12 79.28 -20.60
C VAL A 14 -18.86 78.40 -20.58
N LEU A 15 -19.03 77.07 -20.68
CA LEU A 15 -18.53 76.26 -21.82
C LEU A 15 -18.95 74.77 -21.74
N ARG A 16 -19.66 74.35 -22.79
CA ARG A 16 -19.67 73.05 -23.48
C ARG A 16 -20.10 71.78 -22.72
N THR A 17 -21.26 71.29 -23.17
CA THR A 17 -21.73 69.90 -23.13
C THR A 17 -20.69 68.92 -23.67
N LEU A 18 -20.41 67.85 -22.90
CA LEU A 18 -19.85 66.58 -23.37
C LEU A 18 -20.93 65.48 -23.23
N PRO A 19 -20.97 64.48 -24.12
CA PRO A 19 -22.10 63.58 -24.25
C PRO A 19 -22.13 62.51 -23.15
N ALA A 20 -23.34 62.05 -22.83
CA ALA A 20 -23.61 61.01 -21.86
C ALA A 20 -22.80 59.74 -22.14
N HIS A 21 -21.90 59.39 -21.23
CA HIS A 21 -21.36 58.03 -21.18
C HIS A 21 -22.38 57.15 -20.46
N ASN A 22 -22.97 56.24 -21.25
CA ASN A 22 -23.68 55.07 -20.77
C ASN A 22 -22.86 54.38 -19.67
N ALA A 23 -23.33 54.49 -18.42
CA ALA A 23 -22.89 53.60 -17.36
C ALA A 23 -23.33 52.19 -17.76
N ARG A 24 -22.41 51.43 -18.36
CA ARG A 24 -22.55 49.98 -18.46
C ARG A 24 -22.57 49.46 -17.03
N GLY A 25 -23.78 49.17 -16.53
CA GLY A 25 -23.92 48.32 -15.36
C GLY A 25 -23.20 47.02 -15.68
N PHE A 26 -22.10 46.75 -14.99
CA PHE A 26 -21.54 45.40 -14.96
C PHE A 26 -22.64 44.53 -14.37
N ALA A 27 -23.31 43.74 -15.21
CA ALA A 27 -24.08 42.61 -14.72
C ALA A 27 -23.10 41.77 -13.90
N SER A 28 -23.28 41.76 -12.58
CA SER A 28 -22.50 40.90 -11.70
C SER A 28 -22.74 39.47 -12.16
N SER A 29 -21.71 38.82 -12.70
CA SER A 29 -21.72 37.37 -12.84
C SER A 29 -22.18 36.77 -11.51
N PRO A 30 -23.03 35.73 -11.50
CA PRO A 30 -23.45 35.12 -10.25
C PRO A 30 -22.20 34.74 -9.45
N ILE A 31 -22.08 35.27 -8.23
CA ILE A 31 -20.96 34.97 -7.33
C ILE A 31 -21.10 33.50 -6.96
N SER A 32 -20.19 32.66 -7.47
CA SER A 32 -20.11 31.26 -7.06
C SER A 32 -19.85 31.20 -5.55
N ARG A 33 -20.68 30.44 -4.82
CA ARG A 33 -20.57 30.29 -3.37
C ARG A 33 -19.61 29.14 -3.06
N PHE A 34 -18.60 29.40 -2.24
CA PHE A 34 -17.69 28.36 -1.76
C PHE A 34 -18.43 27.33 -0.89
N ALA A 35 -18.42 26.07 -1.31
CA ALA A 35 -18.96 24.93 -0.57
C ALA A 35 -17.80 24.24 0.18
N TRP A 36 -17.74 24.37 1.50
CA TRP A 36 -16.58 23.88 2.27
C TRP A 36 -16.55 22.35 2.37
N GLU A 37 -17.70 21.69 2.18
CA GLU A 37 -17.84 20.23 2.12
C GLU A 37 -17.28 19.63 0.83
N ASP A 38 -17.17 20.43 -0.24
CA ASP A 38 -16.56 20.05 -1.52
C ASP A 38 -15.81 21.25 -2.13
N PRO A 39 -14.67 21.67 -1.54
CA PRO A 39 -14.00 22.94 -1.85
C PRO A 39 -13.58 23.13 -3.30
N LEU A 40 -13.37 22.02 -4.02
CA LEU A 40 -12.88 21.99 -5.39
C LEU A 40 -13.91 21.39 -6.36
N ALA A 41 -15.18 21.31 -5.94
CA ALA A 41 -16.28 20.80 -6.75
C ALA A 41 -15.97 19.43 -7.37
N SER A 42 -15.42 18.50 -6.57
CA SER A 42 -15.08 17.15 -7.00
C SER A 42 -16.27 16.40 -7.59
N LYS A 43 -17.50 16.73 -7.16
CA LYS A 43 -18.74 16.18 -7.72
C LYS A 43 -18.93 16.50 -9.20
N ASP A 44 -18.42 17.63 -9.68
CA ASP A 44 -18.53 18.03 -11.10
C ASP A 44 -17.68 17.12 -12.02
N LEU A 45 -16.78 16.32 -11.45
CA LEU A 45 -15.95 15.35 -12.17
C LEU A 45 -16.56 13.94 -12.22
N LEU A 46 -17.66 13.72 -11.51
CA LEU A 46 -18.32 12.42 -11.40
C LEU A 46 -19.40 12.27 -12.48
N THR A 47 -19.59 11.03 -12.94
CA THR A 47 -20.76 10.71 -13.77
C THR A 47 -22.03 10.67 -12.92
N GLU A 48 -23.21 10.75 -13.56
CA GLU A 48 -24.50 10.62 -12.85
C GLU A 48 -24.61 9.27 -12.10
N GLU A 49 -24.10 8.20 -12.70
CA GLU A 49 -24.05 6.87 -12.09
C GLU A 49 -23.15 6.84 -10.85
N GLU A 50 -21.95 7.41 -10.93
CA GLU A 50 -21.02 7.48 -9.80
C GLU A 50 -21.57 8.31 -8.65
N LEU A 51 -22.25 9.42 -8.95
CA LEU A 51 -22.91 10.24 -7.96
C LEU A 51 -24.05 9.46 -7.28
N SER A 52 -24.89 8.77 -8.06
CA SER A 52 -26.00 7.96 -7.55
C SER A 52 -25.53 6.82 -6.63
N ILE A 53 -24.45 6.13 -7.02
CA ILE A 53 -23.82 5.08 -6.22
C ILE A 53 -23.26 5.65 -4.92
N SER A 54 -22.55 6.78 -5.00
CA SER A 54 -21.99 7.48 -3.84
C SER A 54 -23.08 7.85 -2.82
N GLU A 55 -24.19 8.44 -3.28
CA GLU A 55 -25.32 8.81 -2.43
C GLU A 55 -26.01 7.61 -1.81
N THR A 56 -26.12 6.51 -2.56
CA THR A 56 -26.73 5.27 -2.08
C THR A 56 -25.86 4.59 -1.02
N ALA A 57 -24.54 4.52 -1.25
CA ALA A 57 -23.60 4.01 -0.27
C ALA A 57 -23.58 4.86 1.00
N GLU A 58 -23.54 6.19 0.87
CA GLU A 58 -23.57 7.12 2.01
C GLU A 58 -24.83 6.92 2.85
N ARG A 59 -26.02 6.89 2.22
CA ARG A 59 -27.29 6.68 2.92
C ARG A 59 -27.29 5.38 3.73
N TYR A 60 -26.88 4.27 3.13
CA TYR A 60 -26.76 3.00 3.85
C TYR A 60 -25.77 3.09 5.02
N CYS A 61 -24.61 3.70 4.80
CA CYS A 61 -23.60 3.82 5.85
C CYS A 61 -24.11 4.65 7.04
N GLN A 62 -24.80 5.77 6.79
CA GLN A 62 -25.35 6.62 7.85
C GLN A 62 -26.55 5.98 8.56
N GLU A 63 -27.43 5.28 7.84
CA GLU A 63 -28.65 4.70 8.42
C GLU A 63 -28.42 3.34 9.10
N GLN A 64 -27.50 2.52 8.57
CA GLN A 64 -27.31 1.14 9.02
C GLN A 64 -26.00 0.93 9.80
N LEU A 65 -24.89 1.52 9.35
CA LEU A 65 -23.57 1.25 9.96
C LEU A 65 -23.25 2.18 11.13
N LEU A 66 -23.49 3.48 10.98
CA LEU A 66 -23.17 4.48 12.00
C LEU A 66 -23.82 4.19 13.36
N PRO A 67 -25.10 3.76 13.45
CA PRO A 67 -25.71 3.45 14.75
C PRO A 67 -25.07 2.25 15.46
N ARG A 68 -24.38 1.36 14.74
CA ARG A 68 -23.79 0.11 15.28
C ARG A 68 -22.36 0.31 15.77
N VAL A 69 -21.65 1.31 15.26
CA VAL A 69 -20.18 1.41 15.39
C VAL A 69 -19.69 1.60 16.82
N LEU A 70 -20.46 2.28 17.68
CA LEU A 70 -20.03 2.58 19.05
C LEU A 70 -19.89 1.31 19.88
N GLU A 71 -20.98 0.54 20.06
CA GLU A 71 -20.93 -0.77 20.72
C GLU A 71 -19.98 -1.73 20.00
N ALA A 72 -20.03 -1.83 18.66
CA ALA A 72 -19.15 -2.73 17.91
C ALA A 72 -17.65 -2.47 18.20
N TYR A 73 -17.26 -1.19 18.27
CA TYR A 73 -15.89 -0.81 18.59
C TYR A 73 -15.54 -1.06 20.06
N ARG A 74 -16.46 -0.81 21.00
CA ARG A 74 -16.26 -1.10 22.44
C ARG A 74 -16.03 -2.57 22.68
N ASP A 75 -16.88 -3.42 22.11
CA ASP A 75 -16.94 -4.85 22.39
C ASP A 75 -15.98 -5.70 21.54
N GLU A 76 -15.25 -5.08 20.61
CA GLU A 76 -14.46 -5.79 19.58
C GLU A 76 -15.29 -6.81 18.81
N HIS A 77 -16.53 -6.43 18.49
CA HIS A 77 -17.48 -7.28 17.81
C HIS A 77 -17.70 -6.82 16.37
N TYR A 78 -17.79 -7.79 15.46
CA TYR A 78 -18.17 -7.57 14.07
C TYR A 78 -19.38 -8.42 13.74
N ASP A 79 -20.43 -7.78 13.22
CA ASP A 79 -21.64 -8.45 12.74
C ASP A 79 -21.45 -8.88 11.27
N PRO A 80 -21.37 -10.20 10.96
CA PRO A 80 -21.19 -10.68 9.60
C PRO A 80 -22.32 -10.28 8.64
N ARG A 81 -23.51 -9.96 9.16
CA ARG A 81 -24.65 -9.49 8.35
C ARG A 81 -24.35 -8.20 7.61
N ILE A 82 -23.37 -7.40 8.06
CA ILE A 82 -22.93 -6.20 7.35
C ILE A 82 -22.48 -6.52 5.92
N LEU A 83 -21.75 -7.63 5.71
CA LEU A 83 -21.35 -8.04 4.35
C LEU A 83 -22.55 -8.51 3.52
N GLN A 84 -23.51 -9.18 4.14
CA GLN A 84 -24.74 -9.59 3.45
C GLN A 84 -25.57 -8.37 3.02
N GLU A 85 -25.78 -7.41 3.92
CA GLU A 85 -26.47 -6.13 3.64
C GLU A 85 -25.75 -5.35 2.52
N MET A 86 -24.41 -5.32 2.53
CA MET A 86 -23.62 -4.73 1.44
C MET A 86 -23.80 -5.48 0.12
N GLY A 87 -23.91 -6.81 0.16
CA GLY A 87 -24.13 -7.65 -1.00
C GLY A 87 -25.51 -7.46 -1.63
N ASP A 88 -26.56 -7.36 -0.80
CA ASP A 88 -27.94 -7.06 -1.25
C ASP A 88 -28.03 -5.72 -2.00
N MET A 89 -27.13 -4.79 -1.68
CA MET A 89 -27.01 -3.48 -2.34
C MET A 89 -26.03 -3.46 -3.54
N GLY A 90 -25.34 -4.56 -3.83
CA GLY A 90 -24.34 -4.63 -4.91
C GLY A 90 -23.03 -3.87 -4.61
N LEU A 91 -22.70 -3.66 -3.34
CA LEU A 91 -21.50 -2.93 -2.92
C LEU A 91 -20.25 -3.83 -2.86
N LEU A 92 -20.41 -5.16 -2.83
CA LEU A 92 -19.31 -6.12 -2.80
C LEU A 92 -18.84 -6.49 -4.21
N GLY A 93 -17.52 -6.50 -4.42
CA GLY A 93 -16.94 -6.79 -5.73
C GLY A 93 -17.45 -5.86 -6.83
N ALA A 94 -17.85 -4.63 -6.49
CA ALA A 94 -18.64 -3.76 -7.36
C ALA A 94 -18.03 -3.52 -8.75
N THR A 95 -16.71 -3.56 -8.89
CA THR A 95 -16.00 -3.36 -10.16
C THR A 95 -15.88 -4.62 -11.04
N ILE A 96 -16.28 -5.78 -10.53
CA ILE A 96 -16.22 -7.06 -11.28
C ILE A 96 -17.39 -7.09 -12.26
N ASN A 97 -17.12 -7.53 -13.48
CA ASN A 97 -18.13 -7.68 -14.53
C ASN A 97 -18.74 -9.10 -14.48
N GLY A 98 -20.07 -9.18 -14.40
CA GLY A 98 -20.78 -10.47 -14.33
C GLY A 98 -20.83 -11.04 -12.91
N TYR A 99 -21.18 -12.32 -12.79
CA TYR A 99 -21.28 -13.07 -11.51
C TYR A 99 -22.18 -12.42 -10.44
N GLY A 100 -23.15 -11.58 -10.85
CA GLY A 100 -24.01 -10.85 -9.91
C GLY A 100 -23.37 -9.60 -9.29
N CYS A 101 -22.18 -9.20 -9.73
CA CYS A 101 -21.53 -7.95 -9.36
C CYS A 101 -22.05 -6.78 -10.21
N ALA A 102 -21.91 -5.55 -9.68
CA ALA A 102 -22.48 -4.35 -10.31
C ALA A 102 -21.77 -3.91 -11.61
N GLY A 103 -20.49 -4.25 -11.81
CA GLY A 103 -19.72 -3.87 -13.01
C GLY A 103 -19.44 -2.36 -13.12
N VAL A 104 -19.27 -1.66 -12.00
CA VAL A 104 -19.13 -0.19 -11.96
C VAL A 104 -17.68 0.26 -12.15
N SER A 105 -17.49 1.56 -12.40
CA SER A 105 -16.16 2.17 -12.56
C SER A 105 -15.28 2.04 -11.30
N SER A 106 -13.95 2.15 -11.47
CA SER A 106 -13.05 2.19 -10.31
C SER A 106 -13.38 3.37 -9.39
N VAL A 107 -13.77 4.51 -9.95
CA VAL A 107 -14.16 5.70 -9.16
C VAL A 107 -15.43 5.43 -8.34
N ALA A 108 -16.45 4.79 -8.91
CA ALA A 108 -17.63 4.36 -8.15
C ALA A 108 -17.23 3.43 -7.00
N GLY A 109 -16.38 2.43 -7.26
CA GLY A 109 -15.83 1.54 -6.23
C GLY A 109 -15.11 2.30 -5.10
N GLY A 110 -14.30 3.31 -5.44
CA GLY A 110 -13.64 4.18 -4.47
C GLY A 110 -14.62 5.05 -3.67
N LEU A 111 -15.68 5.55 -4.28
CA LEU A 111 -16.71 6.32 -3.56
C LEU A 111 -17.45 5.46 -2.53
N ILE A 112 -17.69 4.18 -2.82
CA ILE A 112 -18.24 3.24 -1.84
C ILE A 112 -17.28 3.08 -0.64
N THR A 113 -15.98 2.86 -0.87
CA THR A 113 -15.03 2.71 0.24
C THR A 113 -14.91 4.00 1.06
N ARG A 114 -14.99 5.18 0.42
CA ARG A 114 -15.07 6.49 1.08
C ARG A 114 -16.28 6.60 2.01
N ALA A 115 -17.47 6.22 1.55
CA ALA A 115 -18.69 6.24 2.37
C ALA A 115 -18.60 5.28 3.58
N VAL A 116 -18.07 4.07 3.38
CA VAL A 116 -17.95 3.08 4.47
C VAL A 116 -16.93 3.51 5.52
N GLU A 117 -15.75 4.00 5.11
CA GLU A 117 -14.70 4.40 6.06
C GLU A 117 -14.99 5.75 6.74
N ARG A 118 -15.86 6.58 6.16
CA ARG A 118 -16.45 7.73 6.86
C ARG A 118 -17.19 7.31 8.13
N VAL A 119 -17.73 6.09 8.17
CA VAL A 119 -18.24 5.48 9.41
C VAL A 119 -17.11 4.83 10.20
N ASP A 120 -16.42 3.82 9.64
CA ASP A 120 -15.32 3.13 10.33
C ASP A 120 -14.38 2.41 9.36
N SER A 121 -13.07 2.57 9.59
CA SER A 121 -12.04 1.85 8.83
C SER A 121 -12.11 0.33 8.98
N GLY A 122 -12.64 -0.19 10.09
CA GLY A 122 -12.84 -1.62 10.32
C GLY A 122 -13.89 -2.21 9.37
N TYR A 123 -15.03 -1.54 9.19
CA TYR A 123 -16.05 -1.95 8.22
C TYR A 123 -15.51 -1.90 6.79
N ARG A 124 -14.80 -0.83 6.42
CA ARG A 124 -14.15 -0.75 5.10
C ARG A 124 -13.07 -1.83 4.94
N SER A 125 -12.37 -2.22 6.01
CA SER A 125 -11.37 -3.30 5.97
C SER A 125 -11.99 -4.65 5.63
N ALA A 126 -13.09 -5.01 6.30
CA ALA A 126 -13.82 -6.23 5.99
C ALA A 126 -14.31 -6.25 4.53
N MET A 127 -14.85 -5.13 4.05
CA MET A 127 -15.31 -4.95 2.67
C MET A 127 -14.17 -5.04 1.64
N SER A 128 -13.02 -4.39 1.90
CA SER A 128 -11.84 -4.43 1.02
C SER A 128 -11.25 -5.84 0.91
N VAL A 129 -11.22 -6.60 2.02
CA VAL A 129 -10.79 -8.00 2.00
C VAL A 129 -11.72 -8.83 1.12
N GLN A 130 -13.04 -8.69 1.31
CA GLN A 130 -14.02 -9.40 0.49
C GLN A 130 -13.87 -9.06 -1.00
N SER A 131 -13.89 -7.77 -1.34
CA SER A 131 -14.01 -7.29 -2.72
C SER A 131 -12.68 -7.29 -3.48
N SER A 132 -11.66 -6.62 -2.93
CA SER A 132 -10.41 -6.37 -3.65
C SER A 132 -9.41 -7.52 -3.51
N LEU A 133 -9.37 -8.15 -2.33
CA LEU A 133 -8.37 -9.19 -2.04
C LEU A 133 -8.83 -10.58 -2.45
N VAL A 134 -10.06 -10.98 -2.08
CA VAL A 134 -10.55 -12.33 -2.34
C VAL A 134 -11.31 -12.40 -3.66
N MET A 135 -12.42 -11.67 -3.82
CA MET A 135 -13.19 -11.69 -5.08
C MET A 135 -12.32 -11.23 -6.26
N GLY A 136 -11.59 -10.11 -6.11
CA GLY A 136 -10.66 -9.63 -7.13
C GLY A 136 -9.55 -10.64 -7.47
N GLY A 137 -9.00 -11.34 -6.48
CA GLY A 137 -8.02 -12.40 -6.72
C GLY A 137 -8.59 -13.59 -7.49
N ILE A 138 -9.84 -13.98 -7.21
CA ILE A 138 -10.55 -15.04 -7.94
C ILE A 138 -10.90 -14.58 -9.36
N ASP A 139 -11.36 -13.35 -9.53
CA ASP A 139 -11.71 -12.79 -10.85
C ASP A 139 -10.47 -12.65 -11.75
N ASP A 140 -9.34 -12.18 -11.22
CA ASP A 140 -8.12 -12.02 -12.01
C ASP A 140 -7.43 -13.35 -12.33
N PHE A 141 -7.42 -14.29 -11.38
CA PHE A 141 -6.51 -15.45 -11.43
C PHE A 141 -7.16 -16.83 -11.26
N GLY A 142 -8.44 -16.91 -10.87
CA GLY A 142 -9.16 -18.17 -10.75
C GLY A 142 -9.47 -18.79 -12.12
N SER A 143 -9.64 -20.11 -12.15
CA SER A 143 -10.23 -20.78 -13.32
C SER A 143 -11.70 -20.39 -13.49
N ALA A 144 -12.29 -20.67 -14.66
CA ALA A 144 -13.71 -20.41 -14.91
C ALA A 144 -14.60 -21.10 -13.85
N GLU A 145 -14.27 -22.32 -13.48
CA GLU A 145 -14.99 -23.09 -12.46
C GLU A 145 -14.90 -22.45 -11.08
N LEU A 146 -13.74 -21.89 -10.70
CA LEU A 146 -13.59 -21.18 -9.42
C LEU A 146 -14.39 -19.88 -9.42
N LYS A 147 -14.41 -19.14 -10.54
CA LYS A 147 -15.18 -17.90 -10.66
C LYS A 147 -16.68 -18.16 -10.52
N GLU A 148 -17.21 -19.10 -11.31
CA GLU A 148 -18.63 -19.49 -11.27
C GLU A 148 -19.06 -20.04 -9.91
N ARG A 149 -18.16 -20.77 -9.23
CA ARG A 149 -18.45 -21.35 -7.93
C ARG A 149 -18.50 -20.32 -6.79
N TYR A 150 -17.58 -19.37 -6.76
CA TYR A 150 -17.39 -18.52 -5.57
C TYR A 150 -17.95 -17.10 -5.75
N LEU A 151 -17.74 -16.45 -6.90
CA LEU A 151 -18.06 -15.03 -7.07
C LEU A 151 -19.55 -14.71 -6.85
N PRO A 152 -20.52 -15.50 -7.34
CA PRO A 152 -21.95 -15.20 -7.13
C PRO A 152 -22.38 -15.16 -5.67
N GLU A 153 -21.88 -16.09 -4.84
CA GLU A 153 -22.25 -16.16 -3.43
C GLU A 153 -21.45 -15.15 -2.58
N MET A 154 -20.24 -14.79 -3.01
CA MET A 154 -19.45 -13.71 -2.41
C MET A 154 -20.03 -12.33 -2.71
N ALA A 155 -20.58 -12.11 -3.91
CA ALA A 155 -21.24 -10.87 -4.31
C ALA A 155 -22.48 -10.58 -3.46
N LYS A 156 -23.21 -11.63 -3.06
CA LYS A 156 -24.34 -11.54 -2.12
C LYS A 156 -23.91 -11.41 -0.65
N GLY A 157 -22.62 -11.50 -0.33
CA GLY A 157 -22.10 -11.50 1.04
C GLY A 157 -22.47 -12.75 1.86
N THR A 158 -23.07 -13.77 1.24
CA THR A 158 -23.43 -15.04 1.89
C THR A 158 -22.25 -15.98 2.07
N LEU A 159 -21.17 -15.76 1.32
CA LEU A 159 -19.91 -16.48 1.43
C LEU A 159 -18.79 -15.47 1.73
N ILE A 160 -18.15 -15.61 2.89
CA ILE A 160 -17.16 -14.64 3.38
C ILE A 160 -15.73 -15.10 3.07
N GLY A 161 -14.94 -14.19 2.53
CA GLY A 161 -13.55 -14.37 2.16
C GLY A 161 -12.56 -13.83 3.21
N ALA A 162 -11.41 -14.49 3.33
CA ALA A 162 -10.22 -13.97 3.99
C ALA A 162 -8.97 -14.14 3.11
N PHE A 163 -7.98 -13.25 3.25
CA PHE A 163 -6.78 -13.22 2.42
C PHE A 163 -5.51 -13.48 3.26
N GLY A 164 -4.93 -14.68 3.11
CA GLY A 164 -3.77 -15.14 3.88
C GLY A 164 -2.44 -14.94 3.16
N LEU A 165 -1.77 -13.81 3.42
CA LEU A 165 -0.42 -13.51 2.89
C LEU A 165 0.62 -13.39 4.01
N THR A 166 0.41 -12.42 4.90
CA THR A 166 1.32 -12.03 6.00
C THR A 166 1.51 -13.14 7.02
N GLU A 167 2.75 -13.31 7.46
CA GLU A 167 3.17 -14.32 8.45
C GLU A 167 3.84 -13.63 9.64
N PRO A 168 3.97 -14.31 10.81
CA PRO A 168 4.61 -13.74 11.99
C PRO A 168 6.01 -13.17 11.72
N ASN A 169 6.79 -13.84 10.87
CA ASN A 169 8.16 -13.44 10.52
C ASN A 169 8.24 -12.59 9.24
N HIS A 170 7.13 -12.45 8.49
CA HIS A 170 7.13 -11.88 7.13
C HIS A 170 5.93 -10.94 6.92
N GLY A 171 6.14 -9.66 7.25
CA GLY A 171 5.22 -8.57 6.95
C GLY A 171 5.56 -7.85 5.64
N SER A 172 6.59 -7.00 5.69
CA SER A 172 7.04 -6.19 4.55
C SER A 172 7.75 -7.00 3.46
N ASP A 173 8.30 -8.17 3.80
CA ASP A 173 8.92 -9.11 2.86
C ASP A 173 8.11 -10.41 2.73
N PRO A 174 7.02 -10.41 1.94
CA PRO A 174 6.23 -11.61 1.70
C PRO A 174 6.95 -12.63 0.79
N GLY A 175 8.05 -12.27 0.12
CA GLY A 175 8.81 -13.19 -0.72
C GLY A 175 9.47 -14.31 0.10
N SER A 176 9.83 -14.00 1.34
CA SER A 176 10.47 -14.93 2.26
C SER A 176 9.52 -15.87 3.00
N MET A 177 8.21 -15.84 2.72
CA MET A 177 7.20 -16.65 3.42
C MET A 177 7.58 -18.12 3.64
N GLU A 178 7.18 -18.68 4.78
CA GLU A 178 7.46 -20.03 5.25
C GLU A 178 6.31 -21.00 4.95
N THR A 179 5.07 -20.52 4.78
CA THR A 179 3.93 -21.38 4.45
C THR A 179 4.20 -22.12 3.14
N VAL A 180 4.12 -23.45 3.20
CA VAL A 180 4.49 -24.36 2.10
C VAL A 180 3.30 -25.21 1.67
N ALA A 181 3.21 -25.46 0.37
CA ALA A 181 2.30 -26.42 -0.24
C ALA A 181 3.12 -27.57 -0.84
N ARG A 182 2.93 -28.78 -0.33
CA ARG A 182 3.60 -30.00 -0.81
C ARG A 182 2.61 -30.96 -1.46
N PRO A 183 2.96 -31.72 -2.51
CA PRO A 183 2.06 -32.75 -3.04
C PRO A 183 1.63 -33.73 -1.94
N HIS A 184 0.37 -34.14 -1.97
CA HIS A 184 -0.14 -35.12 -1.02
C HIS A 184 0.47 -36.50 -1.34
N PRO A 185 1.13 -37.18 -0.38
CA PRO A 185 1.91 -38.39 -0.65
C PRO A 185 1.04 -39.59 -1.07
N GLN A 186 -0.22 -39.61 -0.64
CA GLN A 186 -1.14 -40.74 -0.84
C GLN A 186 -2.36 -40.43 -1.74
N LYS A 187 -2.61 -39.16 -2.09
CA LYS A 187 -3.85 -38.72 -2.75
C LYS A 187 -3.48 -37.86 -3.95
N ALA A 188 -3.50 -38.47 -5.13
CA ALA A 188 -3.19 -37.76 -6.37
C ALA A 188 -4.15 -36.57 -6.56
N GLY A 189 -3.63 -35.47 -7.10
CA GLY A 189 -4.42 -34.25 -7.33
C GLY A 189 -4.68 -33.40 -6.09
N TYR A 190 -3.97 -33.62 -4.98
CA TYR A 190 -4.07 -32.81 -3.76
C TYR A 190 -2.71 -32.26 -3.33
N TYR A 191 -2.73 -31.12 -2.65
CA TYR A 191 -1.61 -30.55 -1.91
C TYR A 191 -1.90 -30.59 -0.41
N LEU A 192 -0.86 -30.69 0.42
CA LEU A 192 -0.91 -30.45 1.85
C LEU A 192 -0.29 -29.08 2.12
N LEU A 193 -1.08 -28.16 2.68
CA LEU A 193 -0.61 -26.84 3.08
C LEU A 193 -0.24 -26.85 4.57
N SER A 194 0.95 -26.35 4.87
CA SER A 194 1.46 -26.23 6.25
C SER A 194 2.09 -24.86 6.46
N GLY A 195 1.68 -24.18 7.54
CA GLY A 195 2.18 -22.85 7.88
C GLY A 195 1.21 -22.03 8.72
N SER A 196 1.56 -20.76 8.93
CA SER A 196 0.76 -19.85 9.75
C SER A 196 0.71 -18.46 9.13
N LYS A 197 -0.51 -17.92 8.98
CA LYS A 197 -0.77 -16.52 8.64
C LYS A 197 -1.26 -15.76 9.85
N THR A 198 -0.96 -14.47 9.93
CA THR A 198 -1.35 -13.61 11.06
C THR A 198 -1.87 -12.27 10.59
N TRP A 199 -2.66 -11.60 11.44
CA TRP A 199 -3.33 -10.32 11.15
C TRP A 199 -4.30 -10.39 9.96
N ILE A 200 -5.00 -11.51 9.82
CA ILE A 200 -5.89 -11.75 8.68
C ILE A 200 -7.31 -11.31 9.04
N THR A 201 -7.73 -10.18 8.47
CA THR A 201 -9.12 -9.71 8.57
C THR A 201 -10.09 -10.77 8.03
N ASN A 202 -11.24 -10.91 8.68
CA ASN A 202 -12.30 -11.90 8.42
C ASN A 202 -11.93 -13.36 8.73
N SER A 203 -10.66 -13.73 8.97
CA SER A 203 -10.29 -15.14 9.09
C SER A 203 -11.08 -15.95 10.12
N PRO A 204 -11.53 -15.41 11.28
CA PRO A 204 -12.32 -16.20 12.22
C PRO A 204 -13.71 -16.58 11.72
N ILE A 205 -14.29 -15.78 10.80
CA ILE A 205 -15.66 -15.93 10.28
C ILE A 205 -15.70 -16.35 8.80
N ALA A 206 -14.57 -16.40 8.10
CA ALA A 206 -14.53 -16.64 6.66
C ALA A 206 -14.84 -18.10 6.30
N ASP A 207 -15.70 -18.29 5.29
CA ASP A 207 -16.00 -19.58 4.67
C ASP A 207 -14.86 -20.04 3.76
N VAL A 208 -14.23 -19.11 3.05
CA VAL A 208 -13.14 -19.39 2.10
C VAL A 208 -11.94 -18.51 2.38
N LEU A 209 -10.75 -19.10 2.43
CA LEU A 209 -9.50 -18.40 2.66
C LEU A 209 -8.62 -18.50 1.42
N LEU A 210 -8.33 -17.37 0.77
CA LEU A 210 -7.34 -17.27 -0.28
C LEU A 210 -5.95 -17.21 0.35
N VAL A 211 -5.24 -18.34 0.38
CA VAL A 211 -3.92 -18.48 1.03
C VAL A 211 -2.81 -18.50 -0.01
N TRP A 212 -1.77 -17.69 0.20
CA TRP A 212 -0.55 -17.72 -0.59
C TRP A 212 0.51 -18.56 0.11
N ALA A 213 1.06 -19.55 -0.61
CA ALA A 213 2.05 -20.50 -0.11
C ALA A 213 3.12 -20.81 -1.17
N LYS A 214 4.34 -21.13 -0.73
CA LYS A 214 5.41 -21.62 -1.62
C LYS A 214 5.16 -23.07 -1.99
N LEU A 215 5.17 -23.40 -3.29
CA LEU A 215 5.20 -24.78 -3.74
C LEU A 215 6.55 -25.40 -3.38
N GLN A 216 6.56 -26.54 -2.69
CA GLN A 216 7.79 -27.24 -2.30
C GLN A 216 8.66 -27.61 -3.50
N GLU A 217 8.04 -28.02 -4.62
CA GLU A 217 8.74 -28.51 -5.80
C GLU A 217 9.47 -27.40 -6.58
N THR A 218 8.95 -26.17 -6.55
CA THR A 218 9.44 -25.07 -7.40
C THR A 218 9.95 -23.86 -6.62
N GLY A 219 9.67 -23.79 -5.32
CA GLY A 219 9.92 -22.61 -4.49
C GLY A 219 9.03 -21.40 -4.81
N LYS A 220 8.17 -21.49 -5.83
CA LYS A 220 7.33 -20.37 -6.28
C LYS A 220 6.07 -20.24 -5.44
N ILE A 221 5.67 -19.00 -5.18
CA ILE A 221 4.43 -18.68 -4.46
C ILE A 221 3.22 -18.91 -5.38
N ARG A 222 2.17 -19.56 -4.87
CA ARG A 222 0.88 -19.79 -5.55
C ARG A 222 -0.29 -19.47 -4.62
N GLY A 223 -1.43 -19.14 -5.21
CA GLY A 223 -2.69 -18.88 -4.49
C GLY A 223 -3.57 -20.12 -4.43
N PHE A 224 -4.09 -20.44 -3.25
CA PHE A 224 -4.97 -21.57 -2.97
C PHE A 224 -6.26 -21.10 -2.30
N LEU A 225 -7.40 -21.55 -2.81
CA LEU A 225 -8.69 -21.37 -2.14
C LEU A 225 -8.94 -22.52 -1.14
N VAL A 226 -8.83 -22.20 0.14
CA VAL A 226 -9.10 -23.11 1.24
C VAL A 226 -10.56 -22.95 1.66
N ASP A 227 -11.41 -23.92 1.29
CA ASP A 227 -12.80 -23.98 1.75
C ASP A 227 -12.85 -24.59 3.16
N ARG A 228 -13.26 -23.79 4.16
CA ARG A 228 -13.29 -24.20 5.56
C ARG A 228 -14.11 -25.47 5.76
N LYS A 229 -15.23 -25.63 5.04
CA LYS A 229 -16.15 -26.77 5.22
C LYS A 229 -15.56 -28.08 4.70
N GLN A 230 -14.55 -28.00 3.82
CA GLN A 230 -13.88 -29.17 3.26
C GLN A 230 -12.59 -29.55 4.01
N CYS A 231 -12.13 -28.71 4.94
CA CYS A 231 -10.95 -29.00 5.74
C CYS A 231 -11.24 -30.08 6.78
N PRO A 232 -10.46 -31.17 6.87
CA PRO A 232 -10.58 -32.13 7.95
C PRO A 232 -10.42 -31.49 9.33
N ALA A 233 -11.07 -32.08 10.33
CA ALA A 233 -10.93 -31.60 11.70
C ALA A 233 -9.46 -31.60 12.15
N GLY A 234 -9.02 -30.48 12.73
CA GLY A 234 -7.65 -30.30 13.22
C GLY A 234 -6.62 -29.86 12.18
N THR A 235 -6.97 -29.72 10.90
CA THR A 235 -6.00 -29.28 9.88
C THR A 235 -6.07 -27.78 9.57
N LEU A 236 -7.15 -27.11 9.95
CA LEU A 236 -7.35 -25.66 9.81
C LEU A 236 -7.86 -25.09 11.14
N GLU A 237 -7.18 -24.08 11.66
CA GLU A 237 -7.64 -23.25 12.77
C GLU A 237 -7.55 -21.77 12.43
N THR A 238 -8.54 -20.98 12.84
CA THR A 238 -8.57 -19.53 12.58
C THR A 238 -8.87 -18.73 13.85
N PRO A 239 -7.98 -18.78 14.86
CA PRO A 239 -8.23 -18.11 16.13
C PRO A 239 -8.27 -16.58 15.95
N ALA A 240 -9.16 -15.93 16.68
CA ALA A 240 -9.27 -14.47 16.69
C ALA A 240 -8.15 -13.83 17.51
N ILE A 241 -7.63 -12.70 17.03
CA ILE A 241 -6.73 -11.81 17.77
C ILE A 241 -7.60 -10.78 18.52
N LYS A 242 -7.47 -10.74 19.84
CA LYS A 242 -8.27 -9.90 20.75
C LYS A 242 -7.46 -8.71 21.29
N ASN A 243 -8.15 -7.76 21.91
CA ASN A 243 -7.59 -6.62 22.61
C ASN A 243 -6.84 -5.65 21.67
N LYS A 244 -7.38 -5.41 20.48
CA LYS A 244 -6.77 -4.48 19.50
C LYS A 244 -7.04 -3.04 19.88
N ASN A 245 -6.07 -2.16 19.63
CA ASN A 245 -6.23 -0.73 19.91
C ASN A 245 -6.88 0.04 18.75
N GLY A 246 -6.97 -0.56 17.57
CA GLY A 246 -7.59 0.02 16.37
C GLY A 246 -8.22 -1.08 15.52
N LEU A 247 -9.12 -0.69 14.62
CA LEU A 247 -9.98 -1.58 13.83
C LEU A 247 -10.74 -2.57 14.71
N ARG A 248 -11.23 -2.12 15.86
CA ARG A 248 -11.94 -2.97 16.85
C ARG A 248 -13.29 -3.46 16.31
N ALA A 249 -13.96 -2.64 15.51
CA ALA A 249 -15.18 -3.01 14.78
C ALA A 249 -14.92 -3.88 13.53
N SER A 250 -13.79 -4.59 13.48
CA SER A 250 -13.44 -5.58 12.45
C SER A 250 -12.94 -6.83 13.15
N ILE A 251 -13.36 -8.01 12.69
CA ILE A 251 -12.79 -9.26 13.19
C ILE A 251 -11.47 -9.56 12.47
N THR A 252 -10.45 -9.93 13.23
CA THR A 252 -9.11 -10.23 12.70
C THR A 252 -8.58 -11.46 13.43
N GLY A 253 -7.90 -12.35 12.71
CA GLY A 253 -7.38 -13.57 13.30
C GLY A 253 -6.10 -14.06 12.64
N MET A 254 -5.81 -15.32 12.92
CA MET A 254 -4.75 -16.08 12.29
C MET A 254 -5.34 -17.12 11.33
N ILE A 255 -4.48 -17.76 10.56
CA ILE A 255 -4.79 -18.98 9.81
C ILE A 255 -3.67 -19.96 10.12
N HIS A 256 -3.97 -21.05 10.81
CA HIS A 256 -3.05 -22.14 11.06
C HIS A 256 -3.42 -23.32 10.18
N LEU A 257 -2.44 -23.82 9.43
CA LEU A 257 -2.58 -24.94 8.51
C LEU A 257 -1.62 -26.02 8.97
N ALA A 258 -2.17 -27.19 9.33
CA ALA A 258 -1.42 -28.36 9.75
C ALA A 258 -1.67 -29.48 8.73
N ASP A 259 -0.81 -29.54 7.71
CA ASP A 259 -0.93 -30.44 6.57
C ASP A 259 -2.38 -30.51 6.04
N CYS A 260 -2.95 -29.33 5.77
CA CYS A 260 -4.33 -29.20 5.33
C CYS A 260 -4.46 -29.66 3.86
N PRO A 261 -5.26 -30.71 3.55
CA PRO A 261 -5.39 -31.23 2.20
C PRO A 261 -6.28 -30.35 1.34
N ILE A 262 -5.70 -29.76 0.29
CA ILE A 262 -6.38 -28.88 -0.67
C ILE A 262 -6.36 -29.53 -2.07
N PRO A 263 -7.52 -29.65 -2.76
CA PRO A 263 -7.56 -30.13 -4.14
C PRO A 263 -6.75 -29.23 -5.07
N LYS A 264 -6.08 -29.81 -6.07
CA LYS A 264 -5.27 -29.07 -7.06
C LYS A 264 -6.11 -28.08 -7.85
N GLU A 265 -7.38 -28.39 -8.11
CA GLU A 265 -8.33 -27.50 -8.78
C GLU A 265 -8.63 -26.21 -7.99
N ASN A 266 -8.37 -26.17 -6.68
CA ASN A 266 -8.49 -24.97 -5.87
C ASN A 266 -7.23 -24.07 -5.91
N MET A 267 -6.17 -24.49 -6.59
CA MET A 267 -4.99 -23.66 -6.83
C MET A 267 -5.21 -22.83 -8.09
N PHE A 268 -4.89 -21.54 -8.04
CA PHE A 268 -4.97 -20.68 -9.23
C PHE A 268 -4.04 -21.21 -10.33
N PRO A 269 -4.52 -21.41 -11.57
CA PRO A 269 -3.82 -22.19 -12.59
C PRO A 269 -2.50 -21.56 -13.05
N GLU A 270 -2.47 -20.24 -13.25
CA GLU A 270 -1.37 -19.58 -14.00
C GLU A 270 -0.52 -18.63 -13.15
N VAL A 271 -1.11 -17.97 -12.14
CA VAL A 271 -0.39 -16.92 -11.40
C VAL A 271 0.66 -17.52 -10.47
N GLU A 272 1.89 -16.99 -10.55
CA GLU A 272 3.01 -17.39 -9.70
C GLU A 272 3.77 -16.19 -9.14
N GLY A 273 4.47 -16.42 -8.02
CA GLY A 273 5.29 -15.41 -7.36
C GLY A 273 4.47 -14.30 -6.72
N LEU A 274 5.11 -13.15 -6.50
CA LEU A 274 4.48 -12.00 -5.82
C LEU A 274 3.53 -11.20 -6.72
N LYS A 275 3.47 -11.48 -8.03
CA LYS A 275 2.57 -10.79 -8.96
C LYS A 275 1.11 -10.91 -8.51
N GLY A 276 0.66 -12.11 -8.19
CA GLY A 276 -0.71 -12.38 -7.75
C GLY A 276 -1.14 -11.58 -6.52
N PRO A 277 -0.48 -11.75 -5.36
CA PRO A 277 -0.85 -11.01 -4.16
C PRO A 277 -0.68 -9.49 -4.35
N PHE A 278 0.34 -9.03 -5.08
CA PHE A 278 0.56 -7.58 -5.27
C PHE A 278 -0.49 -6.92 -6.17
N THR A 279 -1.04 -7.62 -7.16
CA THR A 279 -2.20 -7.13 -7.92
C THR A 279 -3.41 -6.92 -7.00
N CYS A 280 -3.71 -7.90 -6.14
CA CYS A 280 -4.79 -7.80 -5.16
C CYS A 280 -4.58 -6.61 -4.20
N LEU A 281 -3.36 -6.48 -3.64
CA LEU A 281 -3.01 -5.38 -2.74
C LEU A 281 -3.11 -4.02 -3.43
N ASN A 282 -2.74 -3.89 -4.70
CA ASN A 282 -2.88 -2.62 -5.43
C ASN A 282 -4.35 -2.21 -5.60
N SER A 283 -5.25 -3.17 -5.80
CA SER A 283 -6.70 -2.92 -5.82
C SER A 283 -7.20 -2.43 -4.47
N ALA A 284 -6.80 -3.08 -3.38
CA ALA A 284 -7.20 -2.69 -2.02
C ALA A 284 -6.62 -1.33 -1.60
N ARG A 285 -5.33 -1.06 -1.89
CA ARG A 285 -4.66 0.23 -1.65
C ARG A 285 -5.36 1.40 -2.31
N TYR A 286 -5.85 1.21 -3.54
CA TYR A 286 -6.62 2.23 -4.23
C TYR A 286 -7.92 2.57 -3.48
N GLY A 287 -8.66 1.55 -3.03
CA GLY A 287 -9.85 1.74 -2.20
C GLY A 287 -9.56 2.42 -0.85
N ILE A 288 -8.44 2.10 -0.21
CA ILE A 288 -7.99 2.74 1.05
C ILE A 288 -7.66 4.22 0.84
N ALA A 289 -7.08 4.59 -0.30
CA ALA A 289 -6.78 5.98 -0.61
C ALA A 289 -8.06 6.85 -0.63
N PHE A 290 -9.18 6.32 -1.13
CA PHE A 290 -10.49 6.95 -1.03
C PHE A 290 -11.06 6.90 0.40
N GLY A 291 -11.04 5.71 1.00
CA GLY A 291 -11.61 5.44 2.31
C GLY A 291 -11.11 6.40 3.39
N THR A 292 -9.79 6.58 3.47
CA THR A 292 -9.15 7.44 4.48
C THR A 292 -9.55 8.91 4.38
N MET A 293 -9.94 9.39 3.19
CA MET A 293 -10.51 10.73 3.03
C MET A 293 -11.92 10.81 3.60
N GLY A 294 -12.72 9.75 3.51
CA GLY A 294 -14.01 9.65 4.19
C GLY A 294 -13.88 9.76 5.72
N ALA A 295 -12.94 9.02 6.31
CA ALA A 295 -12.65 9.16 7.75
C ALA A 295 -12.20 10.58 8.14
N LEU A 296 -11.34 11.20 7.33
CA LEU A 296 -10.90 12.58 7.57
C LEU A 296 -12.07 13.56 7.49
N GLU A 297 -12.98 13.39 6.54
CA GLU A 297 -14.18 14.22 6.43
C GLU A 297 -15.11 14.09 7.63
N ASP A 298 -15.32 12.88 8.17
CA ASP A 298 -16.08 12.71 9.41
C ASP A 298 -15.41 13.44 10.59
N CYS A 299 -14.07 13.32 10.73
CA CYS A 299 -13.30 14.09 11.71
C CYS A 299 -13.49 15.60 11.54
N ILE A 300 -13.47 16.12 10.30
CA ILE A 300 -13.70 17.54 10.01
C ILE A 300 -15.11 17.95 10.43
N ASN A 301 -16.13 17.17 10.06
CA ASN A 301 -17.54 17.45 10.38
C ASN A 301 -17.77 17.52 11.88
N ARG A 302 -17.26 16.53 12.63
CA ARG A 302 -17.35 16.49 14.09
C ARG A 302 -16.62 17.66 14.73
N ALA A 303 -15.38 17.91 14.34
CA ALA A 303 -14.56 18.98 14.91
C ALA A 303 -15.17 20.36 14.65
N ARG A 304 -15.68 20.60 13.42
CA ARG A 304 -16.36 21.85 13.06
C ARG A 304 -17.63 22.03 13.88
N THR A 305 -18.47 21.00 13.97
CA THR A 305 -19.74 21.05 14.73
C THR A 305 -19.47 21.36 16.19
N TYR A 306 -18.58 20.59 16.82
CA TYR A 306 -18.16 20.81 18.20
C TYR A 306 -17.59 22.22 18.40
N ALA A 307 -16.78 22.71 17.46
CA ALA A 307 -16.18 24.04 17.56
C ALA A 307 -17.19 25.20 17.47
N LEU A 308 -18.26 25.02 16.70
CA LEU A 308 -19.35 26.00 16.56
C LEU A 308 -20.25 26.03 17.81
N GLU A 309 -20.45 24.88 18.45
CA GLU A 309 -21.34 24.75 19.62
C GLU A 309 -20.63 25.04 20.94
N ARG A 310 -19.39 24.57 21.11
CA ARG A 310 -18.63 24.71 22.36
C ARG A 310 -18.22 26.16 22.55
N LYS A 311 -18.58 26.72 23.71
CA LYS A 311 -18.25 28.10 24.10
C LYS A 311 -17.10 28.17 25.11
N GLN A 312 -16.17 29.09 24.88
CA GLN A 312 -15.12 29.48 25.82
C GLN A 312 -14.85 30.99 25.74
N PHE A 313 -14.10 31.50 26.73
CA PHE A 313 -13.70 32.90 26.91
C PHE A 313 -14.73 33.94 26.41
N LYS A 314 -15.54 34.45 27.34
CA LYS A 314 -16.66 35.38 27.05
C LYS A 314 -17.75 34.73 26.18
N SER A 315 -18.03 33.45 26.41
CA SER A 315 -19.10 32.69 25.74
C SER A 315 -19.03 32.69 24.20
N ASN A 316 -17.84 32.83 23.63
CA ASN A 316 -17.65 32.75 22.19
C ASN A 316 -17.55 31.28 21.75
N PRO A 317 -18.11 30.90 20.59
CA PRO A 317 -17.78 29.64 19.94
C PRO A 317 -16.26 29.50 19.76
N ILE A 318 -15.70 28.33 20.06
CA ILE A 318 -14.25 28.12 19.90
C ILE A 318 -13.82 28.17 18.43
N ALA A 319 -14.73 27.94 17.48
CA ALA A 319 -14.52 28.16 16.04
C ALA A 319 -14.13 29.60 15.67
N LYS A 320 -14.32 30.57 16.57
CA LYS A 320 -13.90 31.97 16.37
C LYS A 320 -12.37 32.15 16.43
N TYR A 321 -11.65 31.26 17.10
CA TYR A 321 -10.21 31.43 17.33
C TYR A 321 -9.38 30.97 16.12
N GLN A 322 -8.39 31.77 15.75
CA GLN A 322 -7.56 31.56 14.56
C GLN A 322 -6.89 30.19 14.52
N LEU A 323 -6.43 29.67 15.66
CA LEU A 323 -5.81 28.35 15.73
C LEU A 323 -6.79 27.21 15.44
N VAL A 324 -8.07 27.35 15.80
CA VAL A 324 -9.10 26.36 15.45
C VAL A 324 -9.43 26.43 13.96
N GLN A 325 -9.55 27.64 13.42
CA GLN A 325 -9.78 27.86 11.98
C GLN A 325 -8.64 27.31 11.12
N LYS A 326 -7.39 27.51 11.54
CA LYS A 326 -6.22 26.96 10.84
C LYS A 326 -6.30 25.43 10.73
N LYS A 327 -6.59 24.74 11.84
CA LYS A 327 -6.70 23.27 11.86
C LYS A 327 -7.77 22.75 10.90
N LEU A 328 -8.92 23.42 10.86
CA LEU A 328 -10.01 23.06 9.92
C LEU A 328 -9.60 23.34 8.47
N ALA A 329 -8.93 24.46 8.20
CA ALA A 329 -8.47 24.81 6.86
C ALA A 329 -7.44 23.83 6.30
N ASP A 330 -6.46 23.42 7.12
CA ASP A 330 -5.44 22.43 6.73
C ASP A 330 -6.12 21.09 6.38
N ALA A 331 -7.00 20.60 7.26
CA ALA A 331 -7.67 19.32 7.09
C ALA A 331 -8.60 19.28 5.86
N VAL A 332 -9.41 20.33 5.65
CA VAL A 332 -10.29 20.46 4.48
C VAL A 332 -9.48 20.49 3.18
N THR A 333 -8.33 21.16 3.17
CA THR A 333 -7.45 21.22 2.01
C THR A 333 -6.92 19.83 1.65
N ASP A 334 -6.40 19.09 2.64
CA ASP A 334 -5.88 17.75 2.42
C ASP A 334 -6.97 16.76 1.97
N ALA A 335 -8.18 16.84 2.54
CA ALA A 335 -9.32 16.01 2.14
C ALA A 335 -9.71 16.25 0.66
N ALA A 336 -9.78 17.51 0.25
CA ALA A 336 -10.12 17.89 -1.12
C ALA A 336 -9.04 17.43 -2.13
N TYR A 337 -7.77 17.66 -1.82
CA TYR A 337 -6.65 17.24 -2.67
C TYR A 337 -6.57 15.71 -2.78
N GLY A 338 -6.67 15.00 -1.65
CA GLY A 338 -6.62 13.54 -1.63
C GLY A 338 -7.76 12.90 -2.42
N THR A 339 -8.97 13.46 -2.34
CA THR A 339 -10.15 12.98 -3.09
C THR A 339 -9.96 13.17 -4.60
N LEU A 340 -9.57 14.36 -5.05
CA LEU A 340 -9.32 14.61 -6.48
C LEU A 340 -8.19 13.75 -7.06
N ALA A 341 -7.10 13.59 -6.31
CA ALA A 341 -5.99 12.73 -6.72
C ALA A 341 -6.46 11.27 -6.88
N ALA A 342 -7.27 10.77 -5.96
CA ALA A 342 -7.82 9.42 -6.02
C ALA A 342 -8.81 9.25 -7.19
N ILE A 343 -9.66 10.24 -7.48
CA ILE A 343 -10.53 10.27 -8.68
C ILE A 343 -9.68 10.16 -9.94
N GLN A 344 -8.63 10.97 -10.06
CA GLN A 344 -7.76 10.95 -11.24
C GLN A 344 -7.07 9.60 -11.43
N VAL A 345 -6.56 8.98 -10.37
CA VAL A 345 -5.98 7.63 -10.46
C VAL A 345 -7.03 6.59 -10.83
N GLY A 346 -8.27 6.75 -10.37
CA GLY A 346 -9.41 5.91 -10.79
C GLY A 346 -9.67 5.99 -12.29
N ARG A 347 -9.74 7.21 -12.83
CA ARG A 347 -9.87 7.43 -14.29
C ARG A 347 -8.73 6.78 -15.08
N LEU A 348 -7.49 6.91 -14.58
CA LEU A 348 -6.33 6.26 -15.20
C LEU A 348 -6.40 4.74 -15.10
N LYS A 349 -6.93 4.20 -14.00
CA LYS A 349 -7.13 2.76 -13.82
C LYS A 349 -8.14 2.21 -14.82
N ASP A 350 -9.29 2.85 -14.96
CA ASP A 350 -10.32 2.47 -15.94
C ASP A 350 -9.82 2.59 -17.39
N ALA A 351 -8.91 3.53 -17.65
CA ALA A 351 -8.24 3.69 -18.95
C ALA A 351 -7.04 2.74 -19.17
N GLY A 352 -6.72 1.84 -18.23
CA GLY A 352 -5.57 0.92 -18.32
C GLY A 352 -4.19 1.60 -18.24
N LYS A 353 -4.13 2.81 -17.67
CA LYS A 353 -2.93 3.66 -17.59
C LYS A 353 -2.37 3.84 -16.17
N ALA A 354 -3.08 3.35 -15.15
CA ALA A 354 -2.60 3.45 -13.77
C ALA A 354 -1.37 2.56 -13.55
N THR A 355 -0.38 3.08 -12.81
CA THR A 355 0.78 2.31 -12.38
C THR A 355 0.74 2.05 -10.86
N PRO A 356 1.45 1.01 -10.36
CA PRO A 356 1.56 0.76 -8.92
C PRO A 356 2.14 1.93 -8.12
N GLU A 357 2.99 2.74 -8.74
CA GLU A 357 3.56 3.97 -8.15
C GLU A 357 2.49 5.03 -7.92
N MET A 358 1.55 5.21 -8.86
CA MET A 358 0.43 6.15 -8.68
C MET A 358 -0.42 5.77 -7.48
N ILE A 359 -0.72 4.47 -7.34
CA ILE A 359 -1.47 3.92 -6.20
C ILE A 359 -0.69 4.10 -4.90
N SER A 360 0.63 3.83 -4.92
CA SER A 360 1.51 4.03 -3.77
C SER A 360 1.54 5.48 -3.31
N MET A 361 1.57 6.43 -4.26
CA MET A 361 1.55 7.86 -3.99
C MET A 361 0.27 8.29 -3.27
N ILE A 362 -0.89 7.96 -3.83
CA ILE A 362 -2.17 8.39 -3.23
C ILE A 362 -2.46 7.66 -1.92
N LYS A 363 -2.16 6.35 -1.81
CA LYS A 363 -2.38 5.60 -0.56
C LYS A 363 -1.55 6.20 0.56
N ARG A 364 -0.25 6.40 0.32
CA ARG A 364 0.67 6.99 1.30
C ARG A 364 0.20 8.38 1.71
N GLN A 365 0.03 9.29 0.76
CA GLN A 365 -0.32 10.68 1.04
C GLN A 365 -1.65 10.76 1.80
N ASN A 366 -2.69 10.06 1.34
CA ASN A 366 -4.01 10.14 1.95
C ASN A 366 -4.03 9.53 3.35
N CYS A 367 -3.38 8.37 3.57
CA CYS A 367 -3.25 7.80 4.92
C CYS A 367 -2.50 8.74 5.87
N ASP A 368 -1.37 9.30 5.43
CA ASP A 368 -0.52 10.18 6.24
C ASP A 368 -1.26 11.47 6.62
N ARG A 369 -1.93 12.10 5.65
CA ARG A 369 -2.70 13.33 5.88
C ARG A 369 -3.94 13.08 6.71
N ALA A 370 -4.67 11.99 6.48
CA ALA A 370 -5.84 11.62 7.27
C ALA A 370 -5.47 11.43 8.74
N LEU A 371 -4.40 10.66 9.03
CA LEU A 371 -3.96 10.43 10.40
C LEU A 371 -3.45 11.72 11.07
N HIS A 372 -2.60 12.49 10.38
CA HIS A 372 -2.06 13.73 10.90
C HIS A 372 -3.18 14.72 11.27
N ASN A 373 -4.07 15.02 10.31
CA ASN A 373 -5.13 16.00 10.52
C ASN A 373 -6.17 15.52 11.54
N SER A 374 -6.53 14.22 11.54
CA SER A 374 -7.48 13.69 12.54
C SER A 374 -6.94 13.85 13.97
N ARG A 375 -5.63 13.64 14.19
CA ARG A 375 -4.97 13.89 15.48
C ARG A 375 -5.01 15.37 15.87
N VAL A 376 -4.71 16.26 14.92
CA VAL A 376 -4.73 17.71 15.16
C VAL A 376 -6.14 18.23 15.45
N LEU A 377 -7.15 17.70 14.76
CA LEU A 377 -8.56 18.01 14.98
C LEU A 377 -9.07 17.45 16.32
N GLN A 378 -8.56 16.30 16.77
CA GLN A 378 -8.88 15.71 18.07
C GLN A 378 -8.62 16.70 19.22
N GLU A 379 -7.58 17.52 19.12
CA GLU A 379 -7.26 18.54 20.14
C GLU A 379 -8.37 19.60 20.34
N ILE A 380 -9.24 19.83 19.34
CA ILE A 380 -10.36 20.78 19.44
C ILE A 380 -11.36 20.35 20.52
N PHE A 381 -11.45 19.05 20.80
CA PHE A 381 -12.36 18.49 21.80
C PHE A 381 -11.83 18.62 23.23
N GLY A 382 -10.53 18.88 23.42
CA GLY A 382 -9.90 18.86 24.75
C GLY A 382 -10.07 17.51 25.43
N GLY A 383 -10.40 17.49 26.73
CA GLY A 383 -10.57 16.23 27.49
C GLY A 383 -11.66 15.29 26.93
N ASN A 384 -12.67 15.84 26.24
CA ASN A 384 -13.75 15.05 25.65
C ASN A 384 -13.25 14.09 24.55
N ALA A 385 -12.11 14.39 23.92
CA ALA A 385 -11.54 13.54 22.88
C ALA A 385 -11.05 12.17 23.37
N VAL A 386 -10.99 11.95 24.68
CA VAL A 386 -10.66 10.67 25.32
C VAL A 386 -11.89 9.75 25.40
N SER A 387 -13.11 10.31 25.33
CA SER A 387 -14.34 9.53 25.29
C SER A 387 -14.66 9.12 23.85
N ASP A 388 -14.95 7.83 23.67
CA ASP A 388 -15.36 7.22 22.40
C ASP A 388 -16.72 7.72 21.90
N GLU A 389 -17.55 8.28 22.78
CA GLU A 389 -18.82 8.97 22.46
C GLU A 389 -18.64 10.08 21.41
N TYR A 390 -17.45 10.69 21.35
CA TYR A 390 -17.15 11.75 20.37
C TYR A 390 -16.66 11.21 19.02
N GLY A 391 -16.35 9.92 18.91
CA GLY A 391 -15.97 9.23 17.66
C GLY A 391 -14.60 9.59 17.05
N ILE A 392 -14.06 10.78 17.33
CA ILE A 392 -12.79 11.23 16.71
C ILE A 392 -11.58 10.40 17.16
N GLY A 393 -11.52 10.01 18.43
CA GLY A 393 -10.44 9.16 18.96
C GLY A 393 -10.41 7.77 18.28
N ARG A 394 -11.60 7.23 17.97
CA ARG A 394 -11.75 5.98 17.21
C ARG A 394 -11.15 6.09 15.81
N HIS A 395 -11.47 7.15 15.06
CA HIS A 395 -10.86 7.38 13.73
C HIS A 395 -9.34 7.52 13.81
N VAL A 396 -8.81 8.25 14.81
CA VAL A 396 -7.35 8.38 14.99
C VAL A 396 -6.68 7.03 15.23
N ALA A 397 -7.25 6.20 16.11
CA ALA A 397 -6.72 4.86 16.39
C ALA A 397 -6.80 3.94 15.16
N ASN A 398 -7.90 4.01 14.41
CA ASN A 398 -8.09 3.26 13.17
C ASN A 398 -7.14 3.69 12.04
N LEU A 399 -6.95 4.99 11.86
CA LEU A 399 -6.08 5.55 10.81
C LEU A 399 -4.60 5.26 11.09
N TYR A 400 -4.20 5.13 12.37
CA TYR A 400 -2.87 4.62 12.72
C TYR A 400 -2.65 3.23 12.14
N VAL A 401 -3.62 2.32 12.32
CA VAL A 401 -3.53 0.96 11.76
C VAL A 401 -3.56 1.01 10.22
N THR A 402 -4.44 1.83 9.63
CA THR A 402 -4.58 1.98 8.17
C THR A 402 -3.32 2.52 7.48
N GLN A 403 -2.54 3.37 8.16
CA GLN A 403 -1.24 3.82 7.68
C GLN A 403 -0.20 2.67 7.62
N THR A 404 -0.32 1.67 8.48
CA THR A 404 0.68 0.59 8.64
C THR A 404 0.45 -0.61 7.72
N TYR A 405 -0.79 -1.10 7.56
CA TYR A 405 -1.05 -2.29 6.76
C TYR A 405 -1.13 -1.97 5.26
N GLU A 406 -1.05 -3.02 4.44
CA GLU A 406 -1.01 -2.93 2.98
C GLU A 406 0.16 -2.07 2.46
N GLY A 407 1.26 -2.01 3.20
CA GLY A 407 2.43 -1.21 2.87
C GLY A 407 2.50 0.03 3.77
N GLN A 408 3.49 0.05 4.64
CA GLN A 408 3.73 1.18 5.53
C GLN A 408 4.24 2.40 4.73
N SER A 409 4.08 3.61 5.28
CA SER A 409 4.40 4.88 4.58
C SER A 409 5.83 4.93 4.03
N ASP A 410 6.82 4.42 4.77
CA ASP A 410 8.22 4.39 4.31
C ASP A 410 8.41 3.40 3.16
N ILE A 411 7.75 2.23 3.18
CA ILE A 411 7.78 1.28 2.06
C ILE A 411 7.25 1.94 0.77
N HIS A 412 6.14 2.67 0.84
CA HIS A 412 5.65 3.42 -0.33
C HIS A 412 6.60 4.55 -0.74
N SER A 413 7.27 5.18 0.22
CA SER A 413 8.31 6.20 -0.05
C SER A 413 9.48 5.59 -0.82
N LEU A 414 9.92 4.38 -0.46
CA LEU A 414 10.98 3.64 -1.15
C LEU A 414 10.54 3.18 -2.55
N ILE A 415 9.28 2.75 -2.72
CA ILE A 415 8.73 2.43 -4.06
C ILE A 415 8.81 3.66 -4.97
N LEU A 416 8.37 4.82 -4.48
CA LEU A 416 8.42 6.07 -5.24
C LEU A 416 9.86 6.54 -5.48
N GLY A 417 10.71 6.48 -4.45
CA GLY A 417 12.13 6.83 -4.55
C GLY A 417 12.84 5.99 -5.61
N ARG A 418 12.56 4.68 -5.66
CA ARG A 418 13.07 3.78 -6.71
C ARG A 418 12.58 4.18 -8.10
N ALA A 419 11.29 4.50 -8.24
CA ALA A 419 10.73 4.90 -9.52
C ALA A 419 11.28 6.25 -10.03
N ILE A 420 11.52 7.20 -9.12
CA ILE A 420 12.04 8.54 -9.45
C ILE A 420 13.52 8.48 -9.81
N THR A 421 14.31 7.69 -9.07
CA THR A 421 15.78 7.66 -9.23
C THR A 421 16.26 6.59 -10.19
N GLY A 422 15.45 5.56 -10.46
CA GLY A 422 15.88 4.35 -11.15
C GLY A 422 16.86 3.49 -10.34
N LEU A 423 17.15 3.88 -9.09
CA LEU A 423 18.05 3.17 -8.19
C LEU A 423 17.21 2.37 -7.20
N GLN A 424 17.46 1.06 -7.13
CA GLN A 424 16.92 0.26 -6.05
C GLN A 424 17.63 0.67 -4.76
N ALA A 425 16.86 1.13 -3.76
CA ALA A 425 17.40 1.46 -2.44
C ALA A 425 17.88 0.22 -1.68
N ASP A 426 17.36 -0.96 -2.05
CA ASP A 426 17.85 -2.24 -1.57
C ASP A 426 18.76 -2.90 -2.61
N PRO A 427 19.96 -3.35 -2.22
CA PRO A 427 20.76 -4.23 -3.05
C PRO A 427 20.02 -5.56 -3.35
N PRO A 428 20.47 -6.32 -4.36
CA PRO A 428 19.95 -7.66 -4.64
C PRO A 428 19.88 -8.51 -3.37
N SER A 429 18.92 -9.43 -3.24
CA SER A 429 18.70 -10.22 -2.02
C SER A 429 19.94 -10.95 -1.45
N SER A 430 20.96 -11.20 -2.27
CA SER A 430 22.24 -11.80 -1.88
C SER A 430 23.37 -10.79 -1.61
N CYS A 431 23.09 -9.49 -1.64
CA CYS A 431 24.08 -8.43 -1.51
C CYS A 431 23.62 -7.35 -0.52
N SER A 432 24.55 -6.69 0.15
CA SER A 432 24.33 -5.42 0.86
C SER A 432 25.39 -4.39 0.46
N ALA A 433 25.09 -3.09 0.46
CA ALA A 433 26.09 -2.05 0.26
C ALA A 433 25.64 -0.71 0.85
N GLY A 434 26.54 0.01 1.51
CA GLY A 434 26.27 1.34 2.06
C GLY A 434 27.53 2.05 2.56
N PRO A 435 27.44 3.37 2.86
CA PRO A 435 28.58 4.17 3.30
C PRO A 435 29.13 3.70 4.66
N VAL A 436 30.43 3.83 4.84
CA VAL A 436 31.11 3.58 6.11
C VAL A 436 31.16 4.87 6.91
N GLY A 437 30.32 4.98 7.94
CA GLY A 437 30.18 6.21 8.72
C GLY A 437 29.55 7.35 7.91
N GLU A 438 30.11 8.55 8.02
CA GLU A 438 29.63 9.76 7.33
C GLU A 438 30.25 9.98 5.93
N ASP A 439 31.19 9.12 5.51
CA ASP A 439 31.87 9.26 4.22
C ASP A 439 31.06 8.62 3.08
N LEU A 440 30.43 9.46 2.27
CA LEU A 440 29.63 9.03 1.12
C LEU A 440 30.44 8.44 -0.03
N PHE A 441 31.78 8.57 -0.04
CA PHE A 441 32.67 8.06 -1.10
C PHE A 441 33.34 6.73 -0.73
N HIS A 442 33.15 6.23 0.48
CA HIS A 442 33.67 4.93 0.93
C HIS A 442 32.53 4.07 1.43
N TRP A 443 32.22 3.02 0.68
CA TRP A 443 31.16 2.09 1.04
C TRP A 443 31.74 0.72 1.40
N GLN A 444 31.04 0.04 2.29
CA GLN A 444 31.23 -1.38 2.53
C GLN A 444 30.07 -2.13 1.88
N ALA A 445 30.39 -3.24 1.22
CA ALA A 445 29.42 -4.14 0.65
C ALA A 445 29.61 -5.55 1.19
N THR A 446 28.54 -6.33 1.20
CA THR A 446 28.54 -7.74 1.56
C THR A 446 27.92 -8.53 0.41
N ILE A 447 28.49 -9.69 0.10
CA ILE A 447 27.93 -10.65 -0.85
C ILE A 447 27.78 -11.99 -0.14
N MET A 448 26.58 -12.55 -0.17
CA MET A 448 26.31 -13.93 0.21
C MET A 448 26.78 -14.84 -0.93
N GLY A 449 27.56 -15.86 -0.59
CA GLY A 449 28.06 -16.83 -1.54
C GLY A 449 26.92 -17.53 -2.31
N PRO A 450 26.94 -17.56 -3.65
CA PRO A 450 25.87 -18.18 -4.44
C PRO A 450 25.68 -19.65 -4.09
N SER A 451 24.43 -20.10 -3.98
CA SER A 451 24.06 -21.45 -3.53
C SER A 451 24.68 -22.57 -4.36
N ASP A 452 24.84 -22.32 -5.65
CA ASP A 452 25.28 -23.29 -6.66
C ASP A 452 26.79 -23.18 -6.96
N SER A 453 27.54 -22.53 -6.06
CA SER A 453 28.98 -22.28 -6.20
C SER A 453 29.76 -22.88 -5.01
N PRO A 454 31.10 -23.06 -5.12
CA PRO A 454 31.93 -23.46 -3.98
C PRO A 454 31.98 -22.42 -2.85
N TYR A 455 31.39 -21.24 -3.06
CA TYR A 455 31.28 -20.14 -2.09
C TYR A 455 30.00 -20.19 -1.25
N SER A 456 29.08 -21.11 -1.56
CA SER A 456 27.81 -21.29 -0.86
C SER A 456 27.97 -21.33 0.67
N GLY A 457 27.12 -20.57 1.36
CA GLY A 457 27.14 -20.45 2.83
C GLY A 457 28.17 -19.45 3.39
N GLY A 458 29.04 -18.86 2.56
CA GLY A 458 29.96 -17.81 2.96
C GLY A 458 29.37 -16.38 2.86
N VAL A 459 29.94 -15.47 3.64
CA VAL A 459 29.69 -14.02 3.67
C VAL A 459 30.98 -13.30 3.31
N PHE A 460 30.97 -12.59 2.18
CA PHE A 460 32.14 -11.92 1.64
C PHE A 460 31.99 -10.40 1.77
N PHE A 461 32.93 -9.75 2.43
CA PHE A 461 32.96 -8.30 2.58
C PHE A 461 33.82 -7.65 1.50
N LEU A 462 33.34 -6.54 0.95
CA LEU A 462 34.00 -5.75 -0.07
C LEU A 462 34.07 -4.29 0.37
N ALA A 463 35.13 -3.61 -0.05
CA ALA A 463 35.26 -2.16 0.03
C ALA A 463 35.02 -1.57 -1.36
N ILE A 464 34.22 -0.50 -1.42
CA ILE A 464 33.92 0.25 -2.63
C ILE A 464 34.37 1.69 -2.41
N HIS A 465 35.25 2.18 -3.28
CA HIS A 465 35.73 3.55 -3.26
C HIS A 465 35.29 4.29 -4.52
N PHE A 466 34.55 5.38 -4.34
CA PHE A 466 34.06 6.21 -5.42
C PHE A 466 35.09 7.32 -5.72
N PRO A 467 35.60 7.43 -6.96
CA PRO A 467 36.45 8.54 -7.33
C PRO A 467 35.65 9.85 -7.38
N THR A 468 36.33 10.99 -7.28
CA THR A 468 35.70 12.32 -7.28
C THR A 468 34.95 12.66 -8.56
N ASP A 469 35.26 11.98 -9.66
CA ASP A 469 34.63 12.11 -10.97
C ASP A 469 33.63 10.97 -11.28
N TYR A 470 33.22 10.20 -10.28
CA TYR A 470 32.08 9.29 -10.40
C TYR A 470 30.80 10.06 -10.78
N PRO A 471 29.95 9.56 -11.69
CA PRO A 471 29.96 8.23 -12.32
C PRO A 471 30.73 8.14 -13.66
N PHE A 472 31.51 9.15 -14.04
CA PHE A 472 32.25 9.14 -15.31
C PHE A 472 33.48 8.24 -15.27
N LYS A 473 34.02 7.95 -14.07
CA LYS A 473 34.96 6.86 -13.83
C LYS A 473 34.35 5.76 -12.96
N PRO A 474 34.76 4.49 -13.16
CA PRO A 474 34.28 3.38 -12.35
C PRO A 474 34.70 3.51 -10.88
N PRO A 475 33.90 3.00 -9.94
CA PRO A 475 34.33 2.83 -8.56
C PRO A 475 35.40 1.74 -8.49
N LYS A 476 36.30 1.84 -7.50
CA LYS A 476 37.24 0.77 -7.18
C LYS A 476 36.57 -0.20 -6.21
N VAL A 477 36.46 -1.47 -6.58
CA VAL A 477 35.84 -2.52 -5.76
C VAL A 477 36.86 -3.59 -5.43
N ASN A 478 37.04 -3.85 -4.13
CA ASN A 478 38.02 -4.82 -3.64
C ASN A 478 37.38 -5.74 -2.60
N PHE A 479 37.65 -7.05 -2.70
CA PHE A 479 37.36 -7.97 -1.61
C PHE A 479 38.25 -7.67 -0.41
N THR A 480 37.63 -7.54 0.76
CA THR A 480 38.33 -7.49 2.05
C THR A 480 38.40 -8.87 2.68
N THR A 481 37.40 -9.72 2.42
CA THR A 481 37.44 -11.15 2.73
C THR A 481 38.37 -11.88 1.76
N ARG A 482 39.26 -12.72 2.29
CA ARG A 482 40.13 -13.57 1.46
C ARG A 482 39.32 -14.61 0.72
N ILE A 483 39.61 -14.80 -0.57
CA ILE A 483 38.88 -15.73 -1.44
C ILE A 483 39.83 -16.43 -2.41
N TYR A 484 39.55 -17.70 -2.70
CA TYR A 484 40.29 -18.47 -3.70
C TYR A 484 39.51 -18.47 -5.02
N HIS A 485 39.90 -17.60 -5.96
CA HIS A 485 39.16 -17.38 -7.21
C HIS A 485 40.12 -16.92 -8.34
N PRO A 486 39.96 -17.36 -9.61
CA PRO A 486 40.91 -17.03 -10.68
C PRO A 486 40.89 -15.54 -11.09
N ASN A 487 39.75 -14.86 -10.99
CA ASN A 487 39.62 -13.41 -11.31
C ASN A 487 39.78 -12.47 -10.09
N ILE A 488 40.19 -12.97 -8.92
CA ILE A 488 40.41 -12.15 -7.72
C ILE A 488 41.80 -12.45 -7.15
N ASN A 489 42.65 -11.43 -7.01
CA ASN A 489 44.01 -11.62 -6.51
C ASN A 489 44.09 -11.56 -4.97
N SER A 490 45.30 -11.76 -4.42
CA SER A 490 45.55 -11.75 -2.97
C SER A 490 45.26 -10.42 -2.26
N ASN A 491 45.23 -9.31 -3.00
CA ASN A 491 44.88 -7.98 -2.50
C ASN A 491 43.38 -7.67 -2.66
N GLY A 492 42.59 -8.66 -3.10
CA GLY A 492 41.15 -8.54 -3.32
C GLY A 492 40.74 -7.76 -4.56
N SER A 493 41.69 -7.37 -5.43
CA SER A 493 41.35 -6.72 -6.70
C SER A 493 40.58 -7.68 -7.60
N ILE A 494 39.60 -7.14 -8.33
CA ILE A 494 38.71 -7.88 -9.20
C ILE A 494 39.07 -7.63 -10.66
N CYS A 495 39.03 -8.66 -11.50
CA CYS A 495 39.04 -8.53 -12.95
C CYS A 495 37.64 -8.73 -13.50
N LEU A 496 37.02 -7.60 -13.86
CA LEU A 496 35.68 -7.55 -14.39
C LEU A 496 35.59 -6.35 -15.34
N ASP A 497 35.24 -6.59 -16.60
CA ASP A 497 35.35 -5.60 -17.68
C ASP A 497 34.51 -4.35 -17.41
N ILE A 498 33.37 -4.50 -16.74
CA ILE A 498 32.52 -3.37 -16.37
C ILE A 498 33.19 -2.42 -15.38
N LEU A 499 34.21 -2.85 -14.63
CA LEU A 499 35.00 -1.98 -13.74
C LEU A 499 36.22 -1.36 -14.45
N ARG A 500 36.36 -1.58 -15.77
CA ARG A 500 37.47 -1.10 -16.60
C ARG A 500 36.95 -0.43 -17.87
N ASP A 501 37.08 -1.11 -19.01
CA ASP A 501 36.84 -0.61 -20.35
C ASP A 501 35.36 -0.65 -20.75
N GLN A 502 34.54 -1.50 -20.12
CA GLN A 502 33.10 -1.56 -20.32
C GLN A 502 32.31 -0.74 -19.30
N TRP A 503 32.98 0.12 -18.52
CA TRP A 503 32.29 1.01 -17.59
C TRP A 503 31.43 2.03 -18.35
N SER A 504 30.20 2.20 -17.90
CA SER A 504 29.29 3.24 -18.37
C SER A 504 28.70 3.98 -17.16
N PRO A 505 28.53 5.31 -17.21
CA PRO A 505 27.81 6.05 -16.17
C PRO A 505 26.38 5.56 -15.91
N ALA A 506 25.82 4.73 -16.81
CA ALA A 506 24.51 4.09 -16.63
C ALA A 506 24.56 2.77 -15.82
N LEU A 507 25.75 2.28 -15.46
CA LEU A 507 25.92 1.12 -14.59
C LEU A 507 25.81 1.55 -13.12
N THR A 508 25.05 0.76 -12.36
CA THR A 508 24.78 1.03 -10.95
C THR A 508 25.58 0.08 -10.05
N ILE A 509 25.76 0.43 -8.78
CA ILE A 509 26.41 -0.45 -7.80
C ILE A 509 25.68 -1.78 -7.67
N SER A 510 24.34 -1.79 -7.77
CA SER A 510 23.58 -3.05 -7.83
C SER A 510 24.01 -3.93 -9.00
N LYS A 511 24.17 -3.37 -10.21
CA LYS A 511 24.62 -4.14 -11.39
C LYS A 511 26.06 -4.62 -11.23
N VAL A 512 26.92 -3.81 -10.62
CA VAL A 512 28.30 -4.19 -10.28
C VAL A 512 28.30 -5.39 -9.33
N LEU A 513 27.56 -5.35 -8.23
CA LEU A 513 27.49 -6.45 -7.26
C LEU A 513 26.87 -7.72 -7.85
N LEU A 514 25.83 -7.59 -8.69
CA LEU A 514 25.27 -8.73 -9.43
C LEU A 514 26.29 -9.37 -10.38
N SER A 515 27.08 -8.56 -11.07
CA SER A 515 28.11 -9.05 -11.98
C SER A 515 29.24 -9.76 -11.21
N ILE A 516 29.59 -9.27 -10.02
CA ILE A 516 30.53 -9.96 -9.12
C ILE A 516 29.93 -11.30 -8.64
N CYS A 517 28.65 -11.35 -8.26
CA CYS A 517 27.99 -12.61 -7.89
C CYS A 517 27.97 -13.62 -9.04
N SER A 518 27.70 -13.13 -10.26
CA SER A 518 27.74 -13.96 -11.47
C SER A 518 29.14 -14.51 -11.70
N MET A 519 30.18 -13.68 -11.56
CA MET A 519 31.57 -14.08 -11.68
C MET A 519 31.97 -15.14 -10.62
N LEU A 520 31.47 -15.05 -9.39
CA LEU A 520 31.68 -16.08 -8.36
C LEU A 520 31.03 -17.43 -8.73
N THR A 521 29.95 -17.40 -9.51
CA THR A 521 29.26 -18.62 -9.96
C THR A 521 29.94 -19.21 -11.19
N ASP A 522 30.33 -18.37 -12.14
CA ASP A 522 31.03 -18.74 -13.37
C ASP A 522 32.29 -17.89 -13.57
N PRO A 523 33.43 -18.31 -13.01
CA PRO A 523 34.70 -17.62 -13.19
C PRO A 523 35.13 -17.59 -14.66
N ASN A 524 35.78 -16.50 -15.10
CA ASN A 524 36.35 -16.38 -16.45
C ASN A 524 37.83 -16.80 -16.45
N PRO A 525 38.19 -18.01 -16.89
CA PRO A 525 39.57 -18.48 -16.80
C PRO A 525 40.43 -18.06 -18.00
N ASP A 526 39.87 -17.33 -18.96
CA ASP A 526 40.58 -16.80 -20.15
C ASP A 526 41.13 -15.39 -19.91
N ASP A 527 40.59 -14.66 -18.92
CA ASP A 527 41.17 -13.40 -18.41
C ASP A 527 41.36 -13.42 -16.87
N PRO A 528 42.26 -14.26 -16.35
CA PRO A 528 42.46 -14.40 -14.90
C PRO A 528 43.44 -13.36 -14.33
N LEU A 529 43.23 -12.98 -13.07
CA LEU A 529 44.27 -12.28 -12.29
C LEU A 529 45.26 -13.25 -11.65
N VAL A 530 44.87 -14.50 -11.47
CA VAL A 530 45.69 -15.54 -10.86
C VAL A 530 45.76 -16.74 -11.83
N PRO A 531 46.72 -16.73 -12.77
CA PRO A 531 46.84 -17.76 -13.81
C PRO A 531 46.95 -19.18 -13.27
N GLU A 532 47.57 -19.36 -12.10
CA GLU A 532 47.72 -20.67 -11.46
C GLU A 532 46.36 -21.24 -11.03
N ILE A 533 45.50 -20.41 -10.44
CA ILE A 533 44.14 -20.82 -10.04
C ILE A 533 43.30 -21.10 -11.29
N ALA A 534 43.43 -20.28 -12.33
CA ALA A 534 42.74 -20.48 -13.61
C ALA A 534 43.17 -21.78 -14.32
N HIS A 535 44.46 -22.12 -14.25
CA HIS A 535 44.97 -23.38 -14.77
C HIS A 535 44.33 -24.57 -14.03
N VAL A 536 44.30 -24.55 -12.69
CA VAL A 536 43.64 -25.61 -11.89
C VAL A 536 42.13 -25.66 -12.20
N TYR A 537 41.46 -24.52 -12.32
CA TYR A 537 40.04 -24.45 -12.69
C TYR A 537 39.73 -25.11 -14.05
N LYS A 538 40.65 -24.98 -15.01
CA LYS A 538 40.56 -25.57 -16.36
C LYS A 538 40.94 -27.06 -16.39
N THR A 539 41.96 -27.47 -15.64
CA THR A 539 42.53 -28.83 -15.74
C THR A 539 42.04 -29.81 -14.67
N ASP A 540 41.62 -29.32 -13.51
CA ASP A 540 41.16 -30.12 -12.37
C ASP A 540 40.08 -29.36 -11.57
N ARG A 541 38.85 -29.37 -12.10
CA ARG A 541 37.70 -28.66 -11.52
C ARG A 541 37.38 -29.12 -10.09
N ALA A 542 37.51 -30.42 -9.81
CA ALA A 542 37.21 -30.99 -8.50
C ALA A 542 38.16 -30.48 -7.42
N ARG A 543 39.47 -30.40 -7.72
CA ARG A 543 40.46 -29.83 -6.81
C ARG A 543 40.26 -28.33 -6.60
N TYR A 544 39.92 -27.59 -7.64
CA TYR A 544 39.57 -26.16 -7.52
C TYR A 544 38.40 -25.98 -6.55
N GLU A 545 37.29 -26.68 -6.76
CA GLU A 545 36.10 -26.53 -5.92
C GLU A 545 36.35 -26.94 -4.47
N ALA A 546 37.11 -28.03 -4.24
CA ALA A 546 37.47 -28.46 -2.89
C ALA A 546 38.27 -27.37 -2.15
N THR A 547 39.27 -26.77 -2.83
CA THR A 547 40.10 -25.70 -2.26
C THR A 547 39.28 -24.43 -2.01
N ALA A 548 38.41 -24.05 -2.96
CA ALA A 548 37.54 -22.88 -2.82
C ALA A 548 36.53 -23.03 -1.68
N ARG A 549 35.95 -24.23 -1.47
CA ARG A 549 35.08 -24.53 -0.31
C ARG A 549 35.85 -24.46 1.00
N GLU A 550 37.08 -24.97 1.05
CA GLU A 550 37.94 -24.88 2.24
C GLU A 550 38.23 -23.42 2.60
N TRP A 551 38.59 -22.59 1.62
CA TRP A 551 38.82 -21.17 1.83
C TRP A 551 37.56 -20.43 2.28
N THR A 552 36.42 -20.75 1.69
CA THR A 552 35.12 -20.18 2.09
C THR A 552 34.85 -20.47 3.57
N ARG A 553 35.00 -21.73 4.01
CA ARG A 553 34.83 -22.10 5.42
C ARG A 553 35.82 -21.41 6.37
N LYS A 554 37.04 -21.16 5.89
CA LYS A 554 38.11 -20.60 6.72
C LYS A 554 38.05 -19.09 6.88
N TYR A 555 37.59 -18.37 5.84
CA TYR A 555 37.71 -16.92 5.78
C TYR A 555 36.38 -16.18 5.62
N ALA A 556 35.30 -16.87 5.25
CA ALA A 556 34.01 -16.27 4.91
C ALA A 556 32.83 -16.86 5.71
N ILE A 557 33.04 -17.76 6.66
CA ILE A 557 31.99 -18.28 7.55
C ILE A 557 32.18 -17.73 8.96
#